data_AF-J7S6C7-F1
#
_entry.id   AF-J7S6C7-F1
#
_cell.length_a   1.000
_cell.length_b   1.000
_cell.length_c   1.000
_cell.angle_alpha   90.00
_cell.angle_beta   90.00
_cell.angle_gamma   90.00
#
_symmetry.space_group_name_H-M   'P 1'
#
loop_
_entity.id
_entity.type
_entity.pdbx_description
1 polymer ?
#
loop_
_entity_poly.entity_id
_entity_poly.type
_entity_poly.pdbx_seq_one_letter_code
_entity_poly.pdbx_strand_id
1 'polypeptide(L)'
;MDHESLREKFGRFRVLIIGRANAGKTTILKKVCDTTDNPEIFDGRGNKIDSASVAGSISRGEHNIQHEMVFSSNPGFIFHDSRGFEAGREDEFEEVKSFVAEHASTTKLKERIHVIW
;
A
#
# COMPACT_ATOMS: atom_id res chain seq x y z
N MET A 1 -11.00 11.89 -23.16
CA MET A 1 -10.36 12.08 -21.85
C MET A 1 -9.08 11.27 -21.92
N ASP A 2 -7.94 11.93 -22.02
CA ASP A 2 -6.63 11.29 -22.13
C ASP A 2 -6.07 10.91 -20.76
N HIS A 3 -4.94 10.20 -20.72
CA HIS A 3 -4.35 9.72 -19.47
C HIS A 3 -3.90 10.85 -18.53
N GLU A 4 -3.54 12.01 -19.08
CA GLU A 4 -3.06 13.15 -18.32
C GLU A 4 -4.20 13.85 -17.58
N SER A 5 -5.33 14.10 -18.27
CA SER A 5 -6.55 14.65 -17.64
C SER A 5 -7.17 13.72 -16.59
N LEU A 6 -7.00 12.40 -16.71
CA LEU A 6 -7.40 11.44 -15.66
C LEU A 6 -6.49 11.57 -14.42
N ARG A 7 -5.17 11.72 -14.61
CA ARG A 7 -4.22 11.85 -13.49
C ARG A 7 -4.42 13.16 -12.72
N GLU A 8 -4.72 14.27 -13.40
CA GLU A 8 -5.06 15.52 -12.71
C GLU A 8 -6.34 15.38 -11.86
N LYS A 9 -7.35 14.69 -12.39
CA LYS A 9 -8.65 14.54 -11.72
C LYS A 9 -8.60 13.61 -10.52
N PHE A 10 -7.88 12.49 -10.62
CA PHE A 10 -7.87 11.43 -9.61
C PHE A 10 -6.63 11.44 -8.71
N GLY A 11 -5.57 12.15 -9.10
CA GLY A 11 -4.30 12.16 -8.39
C GLY A 11 -3.58 10.80 -8.49
N ARG A 12 -3.11 10.29 -7.34
CA ARG A 12 -2.52 8.96 -7.23
C ARG A 12 -3.59 7.93 -6.85
N PHE A 13 -3.54 6.76 -7.47
CA PHE A 13 -4.38 5.63 -7.10
C PHE A 13 -3.80 4.91 -5.88
N ARG A 14 -4.62 4.67 -4.88
CA ARG A 14 -4.22 3.90 -3.69
C ARG A 14 -4.64 2.45 -3.87
N VAL A 15 -3.71 1.53 -3.67
CA VAL A 15 -3.93 0.09 -3.78
C VAL A 15 -3.53 -0.58 -2.47
N LEU A 16 -4.43 -1.31 -1.86
CA LEU A 16 -4.17 -2.19 -0.72
C LEU A 16 -4.06 -3.63 -1.22
N ILE A 17 -2.95 -4.30 -0.92
CA ILE A 17 -2.82 -5.75 -1.10
C ILE A 17 -3.04 -6.46 0.22
N ILE A 18 -3.92 -7.46 0.21
CA ILE A 18 -4.35 -8.23 1.37
C ILE A 18 -4.07 -9.70 1.13
N GLY A 19 -3.78 -10.46 2.18
CA GLY A 19 -3.62 -11.91 2.08
C GLY A 19 -2.86 -12.50 3.25
N ARG A 20 -2.78 -13.84 3.27
CA ARG A 20 -2.11 -14.61 4.32
C ARG A 20 -0.63 -14.20 4.48
N ALA A 21 -0.07 -14.50 5.64
CA ALA A 21 1.37 -14.43 5.84
C ALA A 21 2.10 -15.28 4.78
N ASN A 22 3.19 -14.74 4.24
CA ASN A 22 4.02 -15.38 3.20
C ASN A 22 3.31 -15.73 1.88
N ALA A 23 2.14 -15.15 1.59
CA ALA A 23 1.45 -15.35 0.31
C ALA A 23 2.14 -14.68 -0.90
N GLY A 24 3.24 -13.95 -0.70
CA GLY A 24 3.99 -13.28 -1.76
C GLY A 24 3.49 -11.87 -2.13
N LYS A 25 2.73 -11.20 -1.26
CA LYS A 25 2.15 -9.87 -1.48
C LYS A 25 3.18 -8.82 -1.92
N THR A 26 4.20 -8.60 -1.09
CA THR A 26 5.29 -7.66 -1.40
C THR A 26 6.05 -8.06 -2.67
N THR A 27 6.19 -9.36 -2.95
CA THR A 27 6.83 -9.85 -4.19
C THR A 27 6.01 -9.49 -5.43
N ILE A 28 4.68 -9.61 -5.37
CA ILE A 28 3.79 -9.17 -6.45
C ILE A 28 3.90 -7.67 -6.66
N LEU A 29 3.88 -6.86 -5.60
CA LEU A 29 4.04 -5.40 -5.71
C LEU A 29 5.32 -4.99 -6.43
N LYS A 30 6.46 -5.60 -6.06
CA LYS A 30 7.75 -5.35 -6.72
C LYS A 30 7.72 -5.71 -8.22
N LYS A 31 7.12 -6.86 -8.55
CA LYS A 31 6.98 -7.31 -9.95
C LYS A 31 6.06 -6.41 -10.78
N VAL A 32 4.93 -5.98 -10.24
CA VAL A 32 3.98 -5.07 -10.92
C VAL A 32 4.64 -3.73 -11.27
N CYS A 33 5.56 -3.29 -10.43
CA CYS A 33 6.28 -2.04 -10.67
C CYS A 33 7.49 -2.20 -11.60
N ASP A 34 7.72 -3.39 -12.18
CA ASP A 34 8.84 -3.73 -13.08
C ASP A 34 10.19 -3.17 -12.59
N THR A 35 10.42 -3.26 -11.28
CA THR A 35 11.61 -2.68 -10.65
C THR A 35 12.16 -3.60 -9.57
N THR A 36 13.49 -3.62 -9.47
CA THR A 36 14.21 -4.19 -8.34
C THR A 36 14.43 -3.20 -7.21
N ASP A 37 14.11 -1.92 -7.45
CA ASP A 37 14.27 -0.85 -6.47
C ASP A 37 13.30 -1.02 -5.31
N ASN A 38 13.73 -0.62 -4.13
CA ASN A 38 12.83 -0.54 -2.98
C ASN A 38 11.97 0.73 -3.11
N PRO A 39 10.70 0.67 -2.69
CA PRO A 39 9.85 1.85 -2.72
C PRO A 39 10.36 2.91 -1.74
N GLU A 40 10.07 4.17 -2.05
CA GLU A 40 10.09 5.21 -1.03
C GLU A 40 8.91 5.00 -0.09
N ILE A 41 9.16 5.07 1.22
CA ILE A 41 8.13 4.88 2.24
C ILE A 41 7.81 6.21 2.90
N PHE A 42 6.52 6.49 3.04
CA PHE A 42 6.01 7.65 3.76
C PHE A 42 5.09 7.18 4.89
N ASP A 43 5.05 7.92 5.99
CA ASP A 43 4.04 7.73 7.04
C ASP A 43 2.66 8.21 6.57
N GLY A 44 1.61 7.92 7.35
CA GLY A 44 0.25 8.38 7.05
C GLY A 44 0.05 9.91 7.09
N ARG A 45 1.11 10.68 7.38
CA ARG A 45 1.14 12.15 7.35
C ARG A 45 1.91 12.68 6.13
N GLY A 46 2.50 11.81 5.31
CA GLY A 46 3.31 12.15 4.14
C GLY A 46 4.77 12.44 4.44
N ASN A 47 5.27 12.16 5.64
CA ASN A 47 6.69 12.30 5.96
C ASN A 47 7.46 11.07 5.46
N LYS A 48 8.58 11.30 4.77
CA LYS A 48 9.43 10.21 4.30
C LYS A 48 10.08 9.48 5.48
N ILE A 49 9.92 8.16 5.52
CA ILE A 49 10.54 7.27 6.49
C ILE A 49 11.87 6.81 5.89
N ASP A 50 12.92 6.73 6.71
CA ASP A 50 14.17 6.14 6.29
C ASP A 50 13.96 4.66 5.97
N SER A 51 14.08 4.31 4.69
CA SER A 51 13.95 2.95 4.18
C SER A 51 14.88 1.95 4.89
N ALA A 52 16.05 2.37 5.41
CA ALA A 52 16.93 1.48 6.17
C ALA A 52 16.30 1.06 7.52
N SER A 53 15.51 1.93 8.14
CA SER A 53 14.83 1.65 9.42
C SER A 53 13.70 0.61 9.29
N VAL A 54 13.17 0.43 8.07
CA VAL A 54 12.03 -0.44 7.77
C VAL A 54 12.37 -1.57 6.79
N ALA A 55 13.60 -1.65 6.29
CA ALA A 55 14.04 -2.64 5.31
C ALA A 55 13.78 -4.09 5.76
N GLY A 56 14.02 -4.38 7.04
CA GLY A 56 13.73 -5.69 7.65
C GLY A 56 12.24 -6.03 7.59
N SER A 57 11.40 -5.10 8.03
CA SER A 57 9.93 -5.25 8.02
C SER A 57 9.37 -5.39 6.60
N ILE A 58 9.91 -4.63 5.64
CA ILE A 58 9.51 -4.71 4.23
C ILE A 58 9.73 -6.11 3.67
N SER A 59 10.91 -6.67 3.93
CA SER A 59 11.28 -8.00 3.42
C SER A 59 10.49 -9.13 4.09
N ARG A 60 9.97 -8.91 5.30
CA ARG A 60 9.27 -9.93 6.11
C ARG A 60 7.75 -9.84 6.03
N GLY A 61 7.19 -8.84 5.33
CA GLY A 61 5.74 -8.64 5.28
C GLY A 61 5.16 -8.13 6.60
N GLU A 62 5.98 -7.54 7.46
CA GLU A 62 5.58 -6.89 8.72
C GLU A 62 5.32 -5.40 8.48
N HIS A 63 4.45 -5.12 7.52
CA HIS A 63 4.14 -3.75 7.11
C HIS A 63 3.08 -3.13 8.01
N ASN A 64 3.25 -1.85 8.28
CA ASN A 64 2.18 -1.02 8.81
C ASN A 64 1.29 -0.61 7.63
N ILE A 65 0.00 -0.96 7.67
CA ILE A 65 -0.94 -0.69 6.59
C ILE A 65 -1.07 0.81 6.26
N GLN A 66 -0.78 1.68 7.22
CA GLN A 66 -0.82 3.14 7.08
C GLN A 66 0.38 3.70 6.32
N HIS A 67 1.46 2.93 6.18
CA HIS A 67 2.62 3.37 5.41
C HIS A 67 2.31 3.37 3.92
N GLU A 68 2.70 4.44 3.26
CA GLU A 68 2.56 4.62 1.82
C GLU A 68 3.85 4.17 1.12
N MET A 69 3.75 3.21 0.21
CA MET A 69 4.87 2.81 -0.64
C MET A 69 4.70 3.40 -2.04
N VAL A 70 5.70 4.15 -2.48
CA VAL A 70 5.73 4.75 -3.81
C VAL A 70 6.95 4.24 -4.55
N PHE A 71 6.73 3.59 -5.69
CA PHE A 71 7.81 3.14 -6.56
C PHE A 71 8.10 4.22 -7.60
N SER A 72 9.38 4.56 -7.77
CA SER A 72 9.84 5.56 -8.76
C SER A 72 9.43 5.20 -10.20
N SER A 73 9.35 3.90 -10.50
CA SER A 73 8.89 3.37 -11.79
C SER A 73 7.38 3.55 -12.02
N ASN A 74 6.59 3.75 -10.96
CA ASN A 74 5.13 3.89 -11.04
C ASN A 74 4.60 4.96 -10.05
N PRO A 75 4.97 6.24 -10.22
CA PRO A 75 4.67 7.31 -9.25
C PRO A 75 3.18 7.70 -9.20
N GLY A 76 2.36 7.14 -10.09
CA GLY A 76 0.91 7.28 -10.08
C GLY A 76 0.19 6.42 -9.05
N PHE A 77 0.91 5.52 -8.39
CA PHE A 77 0.35 4.59 -7.42
C PHE A 77 0.94 4.82 -6.04
N ILE A 78 0.09 4.62 -5.03
CA ILE A 78 0.47 4.46 -3.64
C ILE A 78 0.03 3.05 -3.25
N PHE A 79 0.98 2.24 -2.81
CA PHE A 79 0.70 0.88 -2.35
C PHE A 79 0.70 0.82 -0.83
N HIS A 80 -0.27 0.09 -0.29
CA HIS A 80 -0.38 -0.32 1.08
C HIS A 80 -0.30 -1.86 1.11
N ASP A 81 0.49 -2.42 2.03
CA ASP A 81 0.62 -3.88 2.20
C ASP A 81 0.10 -4.25 3.57
N SER A 82 -0.92 -5.11 3.61
CA SER A 82 -1.43 -5.59 4.90
C SER A 82 -0.43 -6.53 5.54
N ARG A 83 -0.41 -6.55 6.88
CA ARG A 83 0.20 -7.68 7.56
C ARG A 83 -0.49 -8.98 7.15
N GLY A 84 0.28 -10.07 7.15
CA GLY A 84 -0.22 -11.39 6.82
C GLY A 84 -1.22 -11.92 7.83
N PHE A 85 -2.38 -12.38 7.36
CA PHE A 85 -3.33 -13.10 8.21
C PHE A 85 -2.79 -14.47 8.62
N GLU A 86 -2.96 -14.80 9.90
CA GLU A 86 -2.58 -16.07 10.51
C GLU A 86 -3.73 -16.64 11.33
N ALA A 87 -3.80 -17.97 11.47
CA ALA A 87 -4.87 -18.59 12.24
C ALA A 87 -4.74 -18.23 13.73
N GLY A 88 -5.84 -17.79 14.34
CA GLY A 88 -5.89 -17.43 15.77
C GLY A 88 -5.45 -16.01 16.09
N ARG A 89 -5.19 -15.16 15.08
CA ARG A 89 -4.92 -13.73 15.24
C ARG A 89 -5.98 -12.93 14.49
N GLU A 90 -6.70 -12.07 15.22
CA GLU A 90 -7.81 -11.26 14.69
C GLU A 90 -7.42 -9.78 14.52
N ASP A 91 -6.32 -9.35 15.14
CA ASP A 91 -5.83 -7.98 15.13
C ASP A 91 -5.55 -7.48 13.71
N GLU A 92 -4.93 -8.30 12.85
CA GLU A 92 -4.72 -7.93 11.45
C GLU A 92 -6.02 -7.71 10.70
N PHE A 93 -7.06 -8.50 11.00
CA PHE A 93 -8.32 -8.42 10.27
C PHE A 93 -9.08 -7.14 10.64
N GLU A 94 -9.09 -6.77 11.92
CA GLU A 94 -9.69 -5.53 12.38
C GLU A 94 -8.93 -4.28 11.90
N GLU A 95 -7.59 -4.35 11.83
CA GLU A 95 -6.76 -3.29 11.25
C GLU A 95 -7.12 -3.06 9.77
N VAL A 96 -7.20 -4.13 8.97
CA VAL A 96 -7.60 -4.07 7.56
C VAL A 96 -9.02 -3.53 7.39
N LYS A 97 -9.98 -4.00 8.18
CA LYS A 97 -11.36 -3.49 8.12
C LYS A 97 -11.42 -1.99 8.41
N SER A 98 -10.74 -1.55 9.46
CA SER A 98 -10.71 -0.15 9.88
C SER A 98 -10.12 0.72 8.77
N PHE A 99 -9.00 0.29 8.19
CA PHE A 99 -8.34 0.99 7.09
C PHE A 99 -9.25 1.10 5.86
N VAL A 100 -9.89 -0.01 5.44
CA VAL A 100 -10.80 -0.01 4.29
C VAL A 100 -12.03 0.84 4.55
N ALA A 101 -12.63 0.77 5.74
CA ALA A 101 -13.81 1.57 6.10
C ALA A 101 -13.50 3.08 6.07
N GLU A 102 -12.35 3.49 6.62
CA GLU A 102 -11.88 4.87 6.57
C GLU A 102 -11.76 5.36 5.12
N HIS A 103 -11.05 4.62 4.26
CA HIS A 103 -10.80 5.00 2.87
C HIS A 103 -12.05 4.82 1.96
N ALA A 104 -13.02 3.99 2.34
CA ALA A 104 -14.28 3.85 1.61
C ALA A 104 -15.25 5.01 1.93
N SER A 105 -15.15 5.56 3.15
CA SER A 105 -16.04 6.63 3.62
C SER A 105 -15.68 8.03 3.08
N THR A 106 -14.44 8.23 2.60
CA THR A 106 -13.99 9.52 2.07
C THR A 106 -14.66 9.92 0.74
N THR A 107 -14.99 11.20 0.63
CA THR A 107 -15.50 11.82 -0.61
C THR A 107 -14.38 12.22 -1.56
N LYS A 108 -13.12 12.26 -1.10
CA LYS A 108 -11.97 12.65 -1.90
C LYS A 108 -11.47 11.46 -2.70
N LEU A 109 -11.55 11.56 -4.03
CA LEU A 109 -11.17 10.48 -4.95
C LEU A 109 -9.72 9.99 -4.73
N LYS A 110 -8.78 10.89 -4.47
CA LYS A 110 -7.36 10.57 -4.20
C LYS A 110 -7.11 9.80 -2.89
N GLU A 111 -8.10 9.72 -2.01
CA GLU A 111 -8.03 8.99 -0.75
C GLU A 111 -8.79 7.66 -0.83
N ARG A 112 -9.50 7.37 -1.94
CA ARG A 112 -10.17 6.08 -2.10
C ARG A 112 -9.17 4.96 -2.34
N ILE A 113 -9.44 3.81 -1.75
CA ILE A 113 -8.60 2.62 -1.82
C ILE A 113 -9.19 1.57 -2.78
N HIS A 114 -8.33 0.94 -3.55
CA HIS A 114 -8.63 -0.26 -4.33
C HIS A 114 -7.99 -1.48 -3.69
N VAL A 115 -8.75 -2.55 -3.49
CA VAL A 115 -8.28 -3.74 -2.77
C VAL A 115 -7.97 -4.87 -3.75
N ILE A 116 -6.81 -5.51 -3.56
CA ILE A 116 -6.42 -6.77 -4.19
C ILE A 116 -6.32 -7.81 -3.06
N TRP A 117 -7.03 -8.93 -3.19
CA TRP A 117 -7.09 -10.00 -2.20
C TRP A 117 -6.84 -11.36 -2.86
#